data_AF-A0A6M3J639-F1
#
_entry.id   AF-A0A6M3J639-F1
#
_cell.length_a   1.000
_cell.length_b   1.000
_cell.length_c   1.000
_cell.angle_alpha   90.00
_cell.angle_beta   90.00
_cell.angle_gamma   90.00
#
_symmetry.space_group_name_H-M   'P 1'
#
loop_
_entity.id
_entity.type
_entity.pdbx_description
1 polymer ?
#
loop_
_entity_poly.entity_id
_entity_poly.type
_entity_poly.pdbx_seq_one_letter_code
_entity_poly.pdbx_strand_id
1 'polypeptide(L)'
;MAEKEIYDYVPYAVPDSYYTLSPVPEGTIVEEPTRDQVVHEFYGGAEERIDLDEGERIFFLQLSIRARDASLAGTIWDAWLDPDKGNGTTKTFMYEHTDNHTYVVRFTRNLPRELEDAKVYKFSNVHLRIIGRRLDGGATTTTTTTTTTTTTTTTTTTTSTTSTTTTTAP
;
A
#
# COMPACT_ATOMS: atom_id res chain seq x y z
N MET A 1 30.59 10.77 -2.97
CA MET A 1 29.47 11.06 -3.89
C MET A 1 28.25 10.46 -3.25
N ALA A 2 27.12 11.17 -3.21
CA ALA A 2 25.87 10.57 -2.75
C ALA A 2 25.53 9.38 -3.66
N GLU A 3 25.08 8.28 -3.10
CA GLU A 3 24.56 7.16 -3.87
C GLU A 3 23.30 7.64 -4.59
N LYS A 4 23.18 7.31 -5.89
CA LYS A 4 21.99 7.66 -6.66
C LYS A 4 20.89 6.67 -6.33
N GLU A 5 19.71 7.15 -5.98
CA GLU A 5 18.55 6.35 -5.60
C GLU A 5 17.58 6.18 -6.77
N ILE A 6 16.60 5.27 -6.69
CA ILE A 6 15.55 5.13 -7.73
C ILE A 6 14.89 6.47 -8.02
N TYR A 7 14.64 7.25 -6.97
CA TYR A 7 14.03 8.58 -7.06
C TYR A 7 14.74 9.53 -8.05
N ASP A 8 16.06 9.38 -8.23
CA ASP A 8 16.86 10.19 -9.16
C ASP A 8 16.71 9.76 -10.63
N TYR A 9 16.25 8.53 -10.86
CA TYR A 9 16.15 7.94 -12.20
C TYR A 9 14.74 7.96 -12.77
N VAL A 10 13.71 8.12 -11.92
CA VAL A 10 12.32 8.07 -12.36
C VAL A 10 11.77 9.48 -12.66
N PRO A 11 11.04 9.66 -13.77
CA PRO A 11 10.43 10.94 -14.10
C PRO A 11 9.26 11.26 -13.16
N TYR A 12 8.73 12.48 -13.24
CA TYR A 12 7.50 12.82 -12.53
C TYR A 12 6.29 12.14 -13.16
N ALA A 13 5.36 11.69 -12.32
CA ALA A 13 4.08 11.13 -12.74
C ALA A 13 2.92 11.65 -11.89
N VAL A 14 1.72 11.65 -12.48
CA VAL A 14 0.46 11.97 -11.80
C VAL A 14 -0.33 10.67 -11.65
N PRO A 15 -0.77 10.31 -10.43
CA PRO A 15 -1.52 9.07 -10.22
C PRO A 15 -2.98 9.21 -10.66
N ASP A 16 -3.60 8.11 -11.07
CA ASP A 16 -5.03 8.03 -11.37
C ASP A 16 -5.88 8.07 -10.08
N SER A 17 -5.32 7.60 -8.97
CA SER A 17 -5.90 7.66 -7.64
C SER A 17 -4.94 8.29 -6.62
N TYR A 18 -5.44 9.22 -5.82
CA TYR A 18 -4.69 9.80 -4.69
C TYR A 18 -4.73 8.93 -3.43
N TYR A 19 -5.11 7.65 -3.55
CA TYR A 19 -4.90 6.67 -2.51
C TYR A 19 -3.40 6.41 -2.31
N THR A 20 -2.95 6.41 -1.05
CA THR A 20 -1.57 6.08 -0.68
C THR A 20 -1.52 4.71 0.00
N LEU A 21 -0.69 3.83 -0.53
CA LEU A 21 -0.32 2.56 0.08
C LEU A 21 1.00 2.76 0.84
N SER A 22 1.00 2.59 2.16
CA SER A 22 2.20 2.71 3.02
C SER A 22 2.43 1.48 3.92
N PRO A 23 2.43 0.25 3.37
CA PRO A 23 2.74 -0.95 4.14
C PRO A 23 4.24 -1.00 4.40
N VAL A 24 4.64 -1.35 5.61
CA VAL A 24 6.04 -1.71 5.89
C VAL A 24 6.27 -3.13 5.39
N PRO A 25 7.08 -3.36 4.35
CA PRO A 25 7.38 -4.71 3.90
C PRO A 25 8.14 -5.48 4.99
N GLU A 26 7.72 -6.71 5.29
CA GLU A 26 8.35 -7.58 6.31
C GLU A 26 9.55 -8.38 5.74
N GLY A 27 10.11 -7.95 4.61
CA GLY A 27 11.14 -8.68 3.89
C GLY A 27 11.95 -7.78 2.97
N THR A 28 12.57 -8.39 1.95
CA THR A 28 13.39 -7.66 0.99
C THR A 28 12.51 -6.89 0.02
N ILE A 29 12.76 -5.58 -0.11
CA ILE A 29 12.34 -4.83 -1.28
C ILE A 29 13.36 -5.17 -2.37
N VAL A 30 12.90 -5.90 -3.38
CA VAL A 30 13.74 -6.16 -4.56
C VAL A 30 13.41 -5.08 -5.59
N GLU A 31 14.43 -4.30 -5.90
CA GLU A 31 14.43 -3.25 -6.89
C GLU A 31 15.11 -3.78 -8.15
N GLU A 32 14.31 -4.20 -9.13
CA GLU A 32 14.82 -4.73 -10.40
C GLU A 32 14.66 -3.69 -11.50
N PRO A 33 15.75 -3.09 -12.01
CA PRO A 33 15.71 -2.32 -13.23
C PRO A 33 15.66 -3.27 -14.42
N THR A 34 14.61 -3.17 -15.24
CA THR A 34 14.55 -3.87 -16.53
C THR A 34 14.58 -2.85 -17.67
N ARG A 35 15.10 -3.29 -18.82
CA ARG A 35 14.86 -2.59 -20.09
C ARG A 35 13.57 -3.13 -20.68
N ASP A 36 12.73 -2.26 -21.23
CA ASP A 36 11.60 -2.70 -22.02
C ASP A 36 12.11 -3.20 -23.38
N GLN A 37 11.93 -4.48 -23.66
CA GLN A 37 12.45 -5.15 -24.86
C GLN A 37 11.40 -6.08 -25.43
N VAL A 38 11.21 -6.00 -26.75
CA VAL A 38 10.44 -7.00 -27.51
C VAL A 38 11.41 -7.89 -28.26
N VAL A 39 11.22 -9.21 -28.16
CA VAL A 39 11.97 -10.21 -28.91
C VAL A 39 11.09 -10.71 -30.05
N HIS A 40 11.56 -10.55 -31.28
CA HIS A 40 10.97 -11.15 -32.48
C HIS A 40 11.80 -12.37 -32.90
N GLU A 41 11.17 -13.54 -32.97
CA GLU A 41 11.78 -14.75 -33.51
C GLU A 41 11.38 -14.93 -34.98
N PHE A 42 12.37 -15.03 -35.87
CA PHE A 42 12.17 -15.32 -37.28
C PHE A 42 12.29 -16.82 -37.57
N TYR A 43 11.65 -17.24 -38.67
CA TYR A 43 11.75 -18.62 -39.16
C TYR A 43 13.21 -18.94 -39.50
N GLY A 44 13.82 -19.84 -38.71
CA GLY A 44 15.26 -20.14 -38.79
C GLY A 44 16.04 -19.89 -37.49
N GLY A 45 15.38 -19.45 -36.42
CA GLY A 45 16.00 -19.28 -35.09
C GLY A 45 16.81 -17.98 -34.94
N ALA A 46 16.63 -17.03 -35.85
CA ALA A 46 17.18 -15.70 -35.69
C ALA A 46 16.29 -14.88 -34.75
N GLU A 47 16.88 -14.31 -33.71
CA GLU A 47 16.22 -13.39 -32.78
C GLU A 47 16.58 -11.94 -33.12
N GLU A 48 15.58 -11.08 -33.23
CA GLU A 48 15.74 -9.61 -33.19
C GLU A 48 15.24 -9.09 -31.86
N ARG A 49 16.06 -8.28 -31.20
CA ARG A 49 15.73 -7.65 -29.91
C ARG A 49 15.54 -6.16 -30.17
N ILE A 50 14.31 -5.70 -30.03
CA ILE A 50 13.95 -4.29 -30.18
C ILE A 50 13.86 -3.72 -28.77
N ASP A 51 14.80 -2.83 -28.43
CA ASP A 51 14.66 -1.95 -27.27
C ASP A 51 13.47 -1.03 -27.55
N LEU A 52 12.37 -1.19 -26.80
CA LEU A 52 11.14 -0.42 -27.03
C LEU A 52 11.29 1.04 -26.61
N ASP A 53 12.17 1.30 -25.64
CA ASP A 53 12.51 2.65 -25.19
C ASP A 53 14.01 2.75 -24.91
N GLU A 54 14.74 3.41 -25.81
CA GLU A 54 16.14 3.78 -25.61
C GLU A 54 16.26 4.78 -24.44
N GLY A 55 16.37 4.25 -23.22
CA GLY A 55 16.71 5.03 -22.01
C GLY A 55 15.69 4.99 -20.88
N GLU A 56 14.49 4.44 -21.08
CA GLU A 56 13.53 4.29 -19.98
C GLU A 56 13.86 3.05 -19.15
N ARG A 57 14.41 3.30 -17.96
CA ARG A 57 14.60 2.24 -16.95
C ARG A 57 13.25 1.99 -16.29
N ILE A 58 12.75 0.77 -16.39
CA ILE A 58 11.56 0.36 -15.65
C ILE A 58 12.03 -0.18 -14.31
N PHE A 59 11.48 0.37 -13.23
CA PHE A 59 11.75 -0.14 -11.89
C PHE A 59 10.52 -0.90 -11.36
N PHE A 60 10.78 -2.06 -10.79
CA PHE A 60 9.77 -2.84 -10.09
C PHE A 60 10.08 -2.89 -8.59
N LEU A 61 9.04 -2.76 -7.78
CA LEU A 61 9.07 -3.05 -6.35
C LEU A 61 8.39 -4.39 -6.13
N GLN A 62 9.18 -5.35 -5.65
CA GLN A 62 8.65 -6.59 -5.14
C GLN A 62 8.52 -6.51 -3.61
N LEU A 63 7.29 -6.43 -3.13
CA LEU A 63 6.99 -6.41 -1.70
C LEU A 63 6.65 -7.83 -1.23
N SER A 64 7.56 -8.41 -0.46
CA SER A 64 7.30 -9.62 0.32
C SER A 64 6.49 -9.27 1.56
N ILE A 65 5.17 -9.42 1.49
CA ILE A 65 4.27 -9.09 2.60
C ILE A 65 3.80 -10.38 3.25
N ARG A 66 4.37 -10.68 4.41
CA ARG A 66 3.81 -11.67 5.33
C ARG A 66 2.80 -10.92 6.18
N ALA A 67 1.52 -11.04 5.84
CA ALA A 67 0.49 -10.41 6.64
C ALA A 67 0.27 -11.24 7.91
N ARG A 68 1.07 -10.96 8.94
CA ARG A 68 0.82 -11.46 10.29
C ARG A 68 -0.49 -10.91 10.85
N ASP A 69 -0.91 -9.75 10.35
CA ASP A 69 -2.16 -9.08 10.68
C ASP A 69 -3.14 -9.13 9.48
N ALA A 70 -4.38 -9.57 9.77
CA ALA A 70 -5.47 -9.56 8.81
C ALA A 70 -5.81 -8.15 8.31
N SER A 71 -5.55 -7.11 9.12
CA SER A 71 -5.76 -5.72 8.72
C SER A 71 -4.89 -5.33 7.53
N LEU A 72 -3.58 -5.62 7.60
CA LEU A 72 -2.65 -5.31 6.51
C LEU A 72 -3.02 -6.04 5.21
N ALA A 73 -3.42 -7.32 5.32
CA ALA A 73 -3.91 -8.08 4.17
C ALA A 73 -5.18 -7.47 3.58
N GLY A 74 -6.10 -7.03 4.44
CA GLY A 74 -7.31 -6.33 4.04
C GLY A 74 -6.99 -5.06 3.24
N THR A 75 -6.05 -4.24 3.72
CA THR A 75 -5.64 -3.00 3.05
C THR A 75 -5.08 -3.22 1.65
N ILE A 76 -4.23 -4.23 1.44
CA ILE A 76 -3.66 -4.52 0.12
C ILE A 76 -4.74 -5.05 -0.82
N TRP A 77 -5.61 -5.92 -0.30
CA TRP A 77 -6.70 -6.51 -1.08
C TRP A 77 -7.73 -5.46 -1.49
N ASP A 78 -8.06 -4.56 -0.58
CA ASP A 78 -8.92 -3.42 -0.80
C ASP A 78 -8.31 -2.43 -1.81
N ALA A 79 -7.02 -2.10 -1.68
CA ALA A 79 -6.30 -1.31 -2.66
C ALA A 79 -6.34 -1.93 -4.07
N TRP A 80 -6.31 -3.26 -4.16
CA TRP A 80 -6.39 -3.99 -5.42
C TRP A 80 -7.81 -4.03 -6.00
N LEU A 81 -8.85 -4.31 -5.20
CA LEU A 81 -10.22 -4.49 -5.74
C LEU A 81 -11.01 -3.20 -5.89
N ASP A 82 -10.71 -2.18 -5.10
CA ASP A 82 -11.49 -0.95 -5.07
C ASP A 82 -11.34 -0.16 -6.38
N PRO A 83 -12.44 0.15 -7.10
CA PRO A 83 -12.40 0.92 -8.33
C PRO A 83 -11.85 2.34 -8.16
N ASP A 84 -11.88 2.90 -6.96
CA ASP A 84 -11.37 4.24 -6.63
C ASP A 84 -9.89 4.22 -6.22
N LYS A 85 -9.27 3.04 -6.11
CA LYS A 85 -7.86 2.84 -5.73
C LYS A 85 -7.06 2.28 -6.91
N GLY A 86 -6.43 1.11 -6.76
CA GLY A 86 -5.61 0.48 -7.80
C GLY A 86 -6.42 -0.23 -8.89
N ASN A 87 -7.64 -0.71 -8.57
CA ASN A 87 -8.53 -1.41 -9.51
C ASN A 87 -7.79 -2.45 -10.38
N GLY A 88 -7.10 -3.38 -9.73
CA GLY A 88 -6.25 -4.37 -10.33
C GLY A 88 -4.98 -3.78 -10.92
N THR A 89 -4.73 -4.09 -12.18
CA THR A 89 -3.61 -3.55 -12.96
C THR A 89 -3.99 -2.28 -13.74
N THR A 90 -5.17 -1.71 -13.48
CA THR A 90 -5.73 -0.64 -14.33
C THR A 90 -5.26 0.75 -13.91
N LYS A 91 -5.34 1.08 -12.62
CA LYS A 91 -5.08 2.42 -12.12
C LYS A 91 -3.74 2.52 -11.43
N THR A 92 -3.10 3.67 -11.60
CA THR A 92 -1.94 4.09 -10.84
C THR A 92 -2.36 4.74 -9.52
N PHE A 93 -1.58 4.52 -8.47
CA PHE A 93 -1.82 5.08 -7.13
C PHE A 93 -0.48 5.40 -6.47
N MET A 94 -0.52 5.97 -5.27
CA MET A 94 0.69 6.44 -4.59
C MET A 94 1.21 5.37 -3.64
N TYR A 95 2.53 5.25 -3.55
CA TYR A 95 3.21 4.36 -2.61
C TYR A 95 4.30 5.13 -1.88
N GLU A 96 4.22 5.12 -0.56
CA GLU A 96 5.26 5.65 0.32
C GLU A 96 6.32 4.57 0.54
N HIS A 97 7.53 4.84 0.07
CA HIS A 97 8.66 3.93 0.21
C HIS A 97 9.45 4.24 1.49
N THR A 98 10.28 3.29 1.90
CA THR A 98 11.07 3.36 3.14
C THR A 98 12.18 4.41 3.12
N ASP A 99 12.49 4.96 1.94
CA ASP A 99 13.42 6.08 1.73
C ASP A 99 12.77 7.46 2.00
N ASN A 100 11.51 7.50 2.45
CA ASN A 100 10.68 8.71 2.60
C ASN A 100 10.31 9.39 1.27
N HIS A 101 10.41 8.70 0.14
CA HIS A 101 9.91 9.17 -1.14
C HIS A 101 8.54 8.57 -1.48
N THR A 102 7.73 9.36 -2.19
CA THR A 102 6.45 8.89 -2.73
C THR A 102 6.58 8.59 -4.22
N TYR A 103 6.29 7.34 -4.57
CA TYR A 103 6.27 6.86 -5.95
C TYR A 103 4.83 6.75 -6.46
N VAL A 104 4.64 6.99 -7.75
CA VAL A 104 3.43 6.61 -8.47
C VAL A 104 3.64 5.22 -9.02
N VAL A 105 2.81 4.28 -8.59
CA VAL A 105 2.96 2.86 -8.88
C VAL A 105 1.69 2.28 -9.45
N ARG A 106 1.83 1.11 -10.09
CA ARG A 106 0.71 0.29 -10.55
C ARG A 106 0.99 -1.16 -10.24
N PHE A 107 -0.04 -1.92 -9.86
CA PHE A 107 0.15 -3.35 -9.80
C PHE A 107 0.37 -3.94 -11.20
N THR A 108 1.26 -4.93 -11.31
CA THR A 108 1.64 -5.51 -12.61
C THR A 108 1.02 -6.85 -12.87
N ARG A 109 0.64 -7.57 -11.82
CA ARG A 109 0.09 -8.92 -11.88
C ARG A 109 -1.03 -9.09 -10.89
N ASN A 110 -1.89 -10.08 -11.15
CA ASN A 110 -2.90 -10.53 -10.20
C ASN A 110 -2.27 -10.82 -8.83
N LEU A 111 -2.97 -10.47 -7.75
CA LEU A 111 -2.56 -10.76 -6.39
C LEU A 111 -2.95 -12.20 -6.01
N PRO A 112 -2.04 -13.20 -6.08
CA PRO A 112 -2.31 -14.51 -5.53
C PRO A 112 -2.45 -14.39 -4.00
N ARG A 113 -3.51 -14.96 -3.45
CA ARG A 113 -3.64 -15.17 -2.01
C ARG A 113 -3.18 -16.58 -1.70
N GLU A 114 -2.11 -16.70 -0.94
CA GLU A 114 -1.65 -18.00 -0.43
C GLU A 114 -2.11 -18.16 1.02
N LEU A 115 -2.66 -19.34 1.31
CA LEU A 115 -2.92 -19.80 2.67
C LEU A 115 -1.69 -20.59 3.11
N GLU A 116 -0.99 -20.10 4.12
CA GLU A 116 0.10 -20.84 4.76
C GLU A 116 -0.45 -21.58 5.99
N ASP A 117 0.13 -22.74 6.32
CA ASP A 117 -0.28 -23.54 7.48
C ASP A 117 -0.25 -22.67 8.76
N ALA A 118 -1.32 -22.77 9.56
CA ALA A 118 -1.57 -22.00 10.80
C ALA A 118 -2.15 -20.57 10.67
N LYS A 119 -3.06 -20.31 9.71
CA LYS A 119 -3.89 -19.08 9.61
C LYS A 119 -3.12 -17.80 9.29
N VAL A 120 -1.91 -17.90 8.75
CA VAL A 120 -1.15 -16.74 8.28
C VAL A 120 -1.53 -16.46 6.83
N TYR A 121 -1.92 -15.23 6.53
CA TYR A 121 -2.13 -14.81 5.14
C TYR A 121 -0.79 -14.36 4.56
N LYS A 122 -0.40 -14.97 3.44
CA LYS A 122 0.80 -14.57 2.72
C LYS A 122 0.39 -14.11 1.33
N PHE A 123 0.91 -12.96 0.92
CA PHE A 123 0.95 -12.61 -0.49
C PHE A 123 2.30 -13.04 -1.01
N SER A 124 2.30 -13.95 -1.98
CA SER A 124 3.51 -14.62 -2.45
C SER A 124 4.57 -13.61 -2.82
N ASN A 125 4.18 -12.50 -3.48
CA ASN A 125 4.95 -11.29 -3.73
C ASN A 125 4.05 -10.23 -4.38
N VAL A 126 3.75 -9.12 -3.69
CA VAL A 126 3.07 -7.98 -4.32
C VAL A 126 4.04 -7.30 -5.26
N HIS A 127 3.63 -7.03 -6.51
CA HIS A 127 4.52 -6.55 -7.56
C HIS A 127 3.97 -5.26 -8.11
N LEU A 128 4.74 -4.20 -7.90
CA LEU A 128 4.39 -2.84 -8.28
C LEU A 128 5.40 -2.34 -9.31
N ARG A 129 4.93 -1.85 -10.45
CA ARG A 129 5.77 -1.10 -11.40
C ARG A 129 5.77 0.35 -10.95
N ILE A 130 6.95 0.95 -10.83
CA ILE A 130 7.10 2.38 -10.64
C ILE A 130 6.90 3.06 -12.00
N ILE A 131 5.93 3.96 -12.04
CA ILE A 131 5.61 4.80 -13.21
C ILE A 131 6.38 6.12 -13.13
N GLY A 132 6.56 6.63 -11.92
CA GLY A 132 7.32 7.85 -11.68
C GLY A 132 7.38 8.22 -10.21
N ARG A 133 7.96 9.38 -9.92
CA ARG A 133 7.92 10.01 -8.59
C ARG A 133 6.82 11.05 -8.51
N ARG A 134 6.29 11.27 -7.30
CA ARG A 134 5.37 12.37 -7.05
C ARG A 134 6.14 13.68 -6.86
N LEU A 135 5.53 14.80 -7.27
CA LEU A 135 5.99 16.14 -6.91
C LEU A 135 5.63 16.42 -5.44
N ASP A 136 6.62 16.37 -4.56
CA ASP A 136 6.49 16.81 -3.17
C ASP A 136 6.47 18.35 -3.13
N GLY A 137 5.32 18.95 -3.44
CA GLY A 137 5.24 20.42 -3.47
C GLY A 137 3.92 21.07 -3.90
N GLY A 138 2.81 20.35 -4.09
CA GLY A 138 1.60 20.98 -4.63
C GLY A 138 0.25 20.33 -4.33
N ALA A 139 0.16 19.37 -3.41
CA ALA A 139 -1.13 18.79 -3.02
C ALA A 139 -1.17 18.57 -1.52
N THR A 140 -2.07 19.30 -0.87
CA THR A 140 -2.42 19.20 0.55
C THR A 140 -2.61 17.74 0.94
N THR A 141 -1.77 17.27 1.87
CA THR A 141 -1.91 15.97 2.52
C THR A 141 -3.19 15.96 3.35
N THR A 142 -4.28 15.41 2.81
CA THR A 142 -5.41 15.00 3.65
C THR A 142 -5.03 13.68 4.30
N THR A 143 -4.35 13.75 5.43
CA THR A 143 -4.13 12.59 6.29
C THR A 143 -5.48 12.19 6.88
N THR A 144 -6.11 11.16 6.33
CA THR A 144 -7.29 10.54 6.94
C THR A 144 -6.83 9.71 8.15
N THR A 145 -6.72 10.35 9.30
CA THR A 145 -6.49 9.66 10.57
C THR A 145 -7.79 8.98 11.02
N THR A 146 -7.91 7.68 10.78
CA THR A 146 -8.99 6.86 11.34
C THR A 146 -8.80 6.77 12.86
N THR A 147 -9.51 7.62 13.61
CA THR A 147 -9.50 7.60 15.08
C THR A 147 -10.53 6.60 15.58
N THR A 148 -10.08 5.42 15.98
CA THR A 148 -10.93 4.44 16.67
C THR A 148 -11.30 4.99 18.06
N THR A 149 -12.52 5.50 18.20
CA THR A 149 -13.01 5.99 19.50
C THR A 149 -13.55 4.81 20.31
N THR A 150 -12.85 4.43 21.37
CA THR A 150 -13.34 3.44 22.35
C THR A 150 -14.27 4.13 23.34
N THR A 151 -15.58 3.94 23.19
CA THR A 151 -16.57 4.45 24.15
C THR A 151 -16.58 3.56 25.39
N THR A 152 -16.09 4.08 26.53
CA THR A 152 -16.24 3.43 27.84
C THR A 152 -17.53 3.92 28.51
N THR A 153 -18.51 3.04 28.65
CA THR A 153 -19.77 3.35 29.37
C THR A 153 -19.57 3.13 30.87
N THR A 154 -19.61 4.20 31.67
CA THR A 154 -19.57 4.12 33.14
C THR A 154 -21.00 4.18 33.71
N THR A 155 -21.49 3.06 34.25
CA THR A 155 -22.76 3.00 34.96
C THR A 155 -22.58 3.48 36.40
N THR A 156 -23.24 4.57 36.79
CA THR A 156 -23.26 5.06 38.18
C THR A 156 -24.57 4.61 38.86
N THR A 157 -24.46 3.80 39.91
CA THR A 157 -25.60 3.35 40.72
C THR A 157 -25.78 4.28 41.91
N THR A 158 -26.86 5.05 41.94
CA THR A 158 -27.20 5.94 43.06
C THR A 158 -28.08 5.21 44.07
N THR A 159 -27.54 4.89 45.25
CA THR A 159 -28.33 4.34 46.37
C THR A 159 -28.90 5.49 47.19
N SER A 160 -30.22 5.62 47.22
CA SER A 160 -30.91 6.62 48.05
C SER A 160 -31.23 6.02 49.41
N THR A 161 -30.78 6.65 50.49
CA THR A 161 -31.11 6.28 51.86
C THR A 161 -32.28 7.13 52.37
N THR A 162 -33.40 6.48 52.66
CA THR A 162 -34.59 7.09 53.26
C THR A 162 -34.35 7.29 54.76
N SER A 163 -34.34 8.54 55.23
CA SER A 163 -34.30 8.86 56.66
C SER A 163 -35.72 8.98 57.20
N THR A 164 -36.06 8.20 58.22
CA THR A 164 -37.34 8.25 58.93
C THR A 164 -37.18 9.11 60.19
N THR A 165 -37.90 10.22 60.26
CA THR A 165 -38.00 11.04 61.48
C THR A 165 -39.21 10.62 62.31
N THR A 166 -38.96 10.20 63.54
CA THR A 166 -39.97 9.85 64.54
C THR A 166 -40.27 11.09 65.39
N THR A 167 -41.52 11.54 65.41
CA THR A 167 -41.97 12.65 66.25
C THR A 167 -42.61 12.09 67.52
N THR A 168 -42.05 12.42 68.69
CA THR A 168 -42.62 12.11 70.00
C THR A 168 -43.45 13.31 70.48
N ALA A 169 -44.71 13.09 70.81
CA ALA A 169 -45.60 14.10 71.37
C ALA A 169 -45.53 14.12 72.90
N PRO A 170 -45.70 15.30 73.55
CA PRO A 170 -45.80 15.44 75.00
C PRO A 170 -47.16 15.00 75.56
#